data_AF-A0A1M2W1D9-F1
#
_entry.id   AF-A0A1M2W1D9-F1
#
_cell.length_a   1.000
_cell.length_b   1.000
_cell.length_c   1.000
_cell.angle_alpha   90.00
_cell.angle_beta   90.00
_cell.angle_gamma   90.00
#
_symmetry.space_group_name_H-M   'P 1'
#
loop_
_entity.id
_entity.type
_entity.pdbx_description
1 polymer ?
#
loop_
_entity_poly.entity_id
_entity_poly.type
_entity_poly.pdbx_seq_one_letter_code
_entity_poly.pdbx_strand_id
1 'polypeptide(L)'
;MDMPILFGNAHVNVTELDENMPWFEHMHEYVNVTSRWLVDYRDSDEQDWKHSFEEASAHLANGNTSKRVLAHATTGDPEAILDIALRYLSALIALDAFLDSECTETPYVGDTISRILKAQAHCCAALAYHEKVFAIPAERVAIEAEERRFQRKETMGQGVGAPAFAHFVIALHHANKSVQLGLVSPIVLRLGFMMRNIGTSLGVDLTQTVRSRRFPPLWRAVDQRLKEICAEEWIKQSKAARDPAAYRRAVAYTGRSGKRCGHDWPRHKRICKPGSVGELPSITGPAESLARGIFELGDSVDGEDADHAPPSVAGPSESTTDDRDEAPFKLRPAGSGQFIDSPAPHAPGGSIRLTTNTLDAETLRNIRKHAHMRAG
;
A
#
# COMPACT_ATOMS: atom_id res chain seq x y z
N MET A 1 19.39 -15.10 8.27
CA MET A 1 19.49 -13.74 7.70
C MET A 1 18.28 -12.97 8.19
N ASP A 2 18.41 -12.31 9.34
CA ASP A 2 17.33 -11.49 9.87
C ASP A 2 17.35 -10.13 9.19
N MET A 3 16.31 -9.86 8.40
CA MET A 3 16.10 -8.55 7.79
C MET A 3 15.66 -7.56 8.89
N PRO A 4 16.36 -6.43 9.05
CA PRO A 4 15.97 -5.45 10.06
C PRO A 4 14.65 -4.78 9.68
N ILE A 5 13.65 -4.95 10.56
CA ILE A 5 12.39 -4.21 10.58
C ILE A 5 12.74 -2.75 10.90
N LEU A 6 12.70 -1.87 9.89
CA LEU A 6 13.03 -0.45 10.05
C LEU A 6 11.84 0.45 9.69
N PHE A 7 11.39 1.15 10.73
CA PHE A 7 10.50 2.30 10.85
C PHE A 7 10.06 3.00 9.55
N GLY A 8 8.74 3.24 9.49
CA GLY A 8 8.06 4.04 8.48
C GLY A 8 8.49 5.50 8.58
N ASN A 9 9.23 5.96 7.57
CA ASN A 9 9.47 7.38 7.39
C ASN A 9 8.30 7.95 6.59
N ALA A 10 7.50 8.82 7.21
CA ALA A 10 6.60 9.69 6.48
C ALA A 10 7.46 10.59 5.58
N HIS A 11 7.43 10.34 4.27
CA HIS A 11 8.14 11.19 3.31
C HIS A 11 7.22 12.33 2.89
N VAL A 12 7.65 13.55 3.16
CA VAL A 12 6.99 14.76 2.68
C VAL A 12 7.65 15.14 1.35
N ASN A 13 7.00 14.79 0.24
CA ASN A 13 7.34 15.41 -1.04
C ASN A 13 6.73 16.81 -1.05
N VAL A 14 7.57 17.83 -1.17
CA VAL A 14 7.11 19.20 -1.40
C VAL A 14 7.14 19.42 -2.91
N THR A 15 5.98 19.37 -3.53
CA THR A 15 5.79 19.72 -4.94
C THR A 15 5.26 21.15 -4.98
N GLU A 16 5.95 22.03 -5.72
CA GLU A 16 5.44 23.37 -6.01
C GLU A 16 4.34 23.25 -7.06
N LEU A 17 3.11 23.62 -6.67
CA LEU A 17 1.94 23.65 -7.55
C LEU A 17 1.72 25.08 -8.05
N ASP A 18 1.07 25.24 -9.20
CA ASP A 18 0.68 26.57 -9.69
C ASP A 18 -0.23 27.27 -8.67
N GLU A 19 0.09 28.52 -8.32
CA GLU A 19 -0.66 29.34 -7.37
C GLU A 19 -2.12 29.54 -7.80
N ASN A 20 -2.42 29.43 -9.09
CA ASN A 20 -3.75 29.61 -9.65
C ASN A 20 -4.54 28.29 -9.81
N MET A 21 -3.95 27.15 -9.48
CA MET A 21 -4.61 25.85 -9.62
C MET A 21 -5.72 25.69 -8.56
N PRO A 22 -6.99 25.47 -8.96
CA PRO A 22 -8.07 25.24 -8.01
C PRO A 22 -7.79 24.00 -7.15
N TRP A 23 -7.90 24.15 -5.84
CA TRP A 23 -7.75 23.04 -4.89
C TRP A 23 -9.12 22.56 -4.42
N PHE A 24 -9.34 21.24 -4.50
CA PHE A 24 -10.58 20.61 -4.07
C PHE A 24 -10.39 19.81 -2.80
N GLU A 25 -11.47 19.69 -2.01
CA GLU A 25 -11.50 18.78 -0.88
C GLU A 25 -11.24 17.34 -1.38
N HIS A 26 -10.41 16.62 -0.64
CA HIS A 26 -9.96 15.27 -0.95
C HIS A 26 -9.17 15.05 -2.27
N MET A 27 -8.72 16.12 -2.94
CA MET A 27 -7.99 15.98 -4.20
C MET A 27 -6.67 15.20 -4.03
N HIS A 28 -6.01 15.32 -2.88
CA HIS A 28 -4.76 14.62 -2.64
C HIS A 28 -4.96 13.12 -2.42
N GLU A 29 -6.05 12.70 -1.79
CA GLU A 29 -6.45 11.29 -1.68
C GLU A 29 -6.79 10.75 -3.06
N TYR A 30 -7.58 11.48 -3.86
CA TYR A 30 -7.90 11.11 -5.23
C TYR A 30 -6.62 10.90 -6.07
N VAL A 31 -5.73 11.90 -6.09
CA VAL A 31 -4.44 11.81 -6.81
C VAL A 31 -3.58 10.68 -6.26
N ASN A 32 -3.50 10.50 -4.93
CA ASN A 32 -2.76 9.39 -4.35
C ASN A 32 -3.32 8.04 -4.82
N VAL A 33 -4.64 7.90 -4.93
CA VAL A 33 -5.24 6.63 -5.34
C VAL A 33 -5.02 6.37 -6.81
N THR A 34 -5.32 7.34 -7.66
CA THR A 34 -5.16 7.21 -9.11
C THR A 34 -3.71 6.95 -9.48
N SER A 35 -2.77 7.75 -8.96
CA SER A 35 -1.35 7.64 -9.30
C SER A 35 -0.62 6.47 -8.64
N ARG A 36 -1.08 5.97 -7.48
CA ARG A 36 -0.36 4.88 -6.79
C ARG A 36 -1.01 3.52 -6.88
N TRP A 37 -2.32 3.44 -7.13
CA TRP A 37 -3.03 2.17 -6.99
C TRP A 37 -3.66 1.68 -8.29
N LEU A 38 -3.80 2.55 -9.30
CA LEU A 38 -4.41 2.21 -10.60
C LEU A 38 -3.41 2.12 -11.75
N VAL A 39 -2.14 2.41 -11.49
CA VAL A 39 -1.04 2.34 -12.47
C VAL A 39 -0.18 1.12 -12.18
N ASP A 40 0.44 0.54 -13.20
CA ASP A 40 1.41 -0.53 -12.99
C ASP A 40 2.60 0.01 -12.18
N TYR A 41 3.13 -0.81 -11.27
CA TYR A 41 4.24 -0.38 -10.41
C TYR A 41 5.49 -0.02 -11.23
N ARG A 42 5.63 -0.57 -12.45
CA ARG A 42 6.74 -0.29 -13.36
C ARG A 42 6.67 1.11 -13.97
N ASP A 43 5.46 1.63 -14.12
CA ASP A 43 5.22 2.96 -14.67
C ASP A 43 5.27 4.05 -13.57
N SER A 44 5.31 3.64 -12.30
CA SER A 44 5.20 4.56 -11.15
C SER A 44 6.43 5.45 -10.93
N ASP A 45 7.59 5.07 -11.47
CA ASP A 45 8.86 5.79 -11.29
C ASP A 45 8.89 7.11 -12.08
N GLU A 46 8.09 7.24 -13.14
CA GLU A 46 8.01 8.46 -13.97
C GLU A 46 6.88 9.41 -13.56
N GLN A 47 6.10 9.10 -12.52
CA GLN A 47 4.92 9.90 -12.22
C GLN A 47 5.30 11.32 -11.77
N ASP A 48 5.06 12.29 -12.65
CA ASP A 48 5.06 13.70 -12.35
C ASP A 48 3.82 14.02 -11.48
N TRP A 49 4.08 14.18 -10.18
CA TRP A 49 3.03 14.53 -9.22
C TRP A 49 2.38 15.86 -9.57
N LYS A 50 3.15 16.82 -10.10
CA LYS A 50 2.61 18.12 -10.50
C LYS A 50 1.56 17.93 -11.59
N HIS A 51 1.92 17.20 -12.65
CA HIS A 51 0.99 16.84 -13.72
C HIS A 51 -0.25 16.11 -13.19
N SER A 52 -0.07 15.13 -12.29
CA SER A 52 -1.19 14.37 -11.72
C SER A 52 -2.15 15.27 -10.90
N PHE A 53 -1.62 16.27 -10.20
CA PHE A 53 -2.43 17.27 -9.50
C PHE A 53 -3.14 18.24 -10.46
N GLU A 54 -2.47 18.67 -11.53
CA GLU A 54 -3.05 19.53 -12.57
C GLU A 54 -4.20 18.82 -13.29
N GLU A 55 -4.01 17.55 -13.68
CA GLU A 55 -5.05 16.71 -14.29
C GLU A 55 -6.24 16.51 -13.35
N ALA A 56 -5.99 16.20 -12.08
CA ALA A 56 -7.06 16.03 -11.10
C ALA A 56 -7.81 17.35 -10.84
N SER A 57 -7.09 18.47 -10.74
CA SER A 57 -7.71 19.79 -10.60
C SER A 57 -8.59 20.12 -11.81
N ALA A 58 -8.09 19.91 -13.03
CA ALA A 58 -8.86 20.12 -14.26
C ALA A 58 -10.09 19.19 -14.34
N HIS A 59 -9.93 17.91 -14.01
CA HIS A 59 -11.01 16.92 -13.97
C HIS A 59 -12.12 17.31 -12.99
N LEU A 60 -11.74 17.77 -11.79
CA LEU A 60 -12.68 18.21 -10.76
C LEU A 60 -13.32 19.58 -11.09
N ALA A 61 -12.59 20.48 -11.76
CA ALA A 61 -13.06 21.81 -12.15
C ALA A 61 -14.02 21.80 -13.35
N ASN A 62 -13.82 20.92 -14.34
CA ASN A 62 -14.56 20.88 -15.60
C ASN A 62 -16.02 20.38 -15.50
N GLY A 63 -16.66 20.55 -14.34
CA GLY A 63 -18.07 20.27 -14.18
C GLY A 63 -18.39 18.80 -13.88
N ASN A 64 -17.40 17.97 -13.51
CA ASN A 64 -17.63 16.75 -12.75
C ASN A 64 -18.02 17.06 -11.29
N THR A 65 -19.01 17.93 -11.16
CA THR A 65 -19.81 18.01 -9.95
C THR A 65 -20.34 16.62 -9.66
N SER A 66 -20.35 16.20 -8.40
CA SER A 66 -20.76 14.85 -8.00
C SER A 66 -22.11 14.44 -8.61
N LYS A 67 -22.99 15.39 -8.95
CA LYS A 67 -24.27 15.15 -9.63
C LYS A 67 -24.14 14.63 -11.06
N ARG A 68 -23.24 15.17 -11.89
CA ARG A 68 -23.07 14.72 -13.29
C ARG A 68 -22.42 13.35 -13.34
N VAL A 69 -21.34 13.15 -12.58
CA VAL A 69 -20.68 11.84 -12.47
C VAL A 69 -21.68 10.79 -11.96
N LEU A 70 -22.47 11.14 -10.93
CA LEU A 70 -23.52 10.25 -10.43
C LEU A 70 -24.57 9.92 -11.50
N ALA A 71 -25.03 10.92 -12.27
CA ALA A 71 -25.98 10.66 -13.36
C ALA A 71 -25.40 9.70 -14.41
N HIS A 72 -24.15 9.91 -14.85
CA HIS A 72 -23.48 9.02 -15.79
C HIS A 72 -23.29 7.60 -15.22
N ALA A 73 -22.86 7.49 -13.96
CA ALA A 73 -22.72 6.19 -13.31
C ALA A 73 -24.05 5.45 -13.19
N THR A 74 -25.15 6.15 -12.87
CA THR A 74 -26.50 5.54 -12.84
C THR A 74 -26.97 5.07 -14.21
N THR A 75 -26.42 5.61 -15.31
CA THR A 75 -26.67 5.14 -16.67
C THR A 75 -25.75 4.00 -17.12
N GLY A 76 -24.86 3.52 -16.25
CA GLY A 76 -23.93 2.44 -16.56
C GLY A 76 -22.65 2.90 -17.27
N ASP A 77 -22.29 4.19 -17.20
CA ASP A 77 -21.01 4.66 -17.73
C ASP A 77 -19.86 4.13 -16.86
N PRO A 78 -18.98 3.26 -17.40
CA PRO A 78 -17.96 2.61 -16.60
C PRO A 78 -16.88 3.58 -16.10
N GLU A 79 -16.54 4.64 -16.83
CA GLU A 79 -15.56 5.60 -16.34
C GLU A 79 -16.13 6.40 -15.18
N ALA A 80 -17.40 6.78 -15.26
CA ALA A 80 -18.09 7.48 -14.18
C ALA A 80 -18.27 6.59 -12.93
N ILE A 81 -18.58 5.30 -13.09
CA ILE A 81 -18.68 4.35 -11.98
C ILE A 81 -17.32 4.23 -11.27
N LEU A 82 -16.23 4.07 -12.02
CA LEU A 82 -14.89 4.00 -11.44
C LEU A 82 -14.52 5.32 -10.75
N ASP A 83 -14.81 6.46 -11.36
CA ASP A 83 -14.55 7.78 -10.76
C ASP A 83 -15.28 7.97 -9.42
N ILE A 84 -16.52 7.50 -9.29
CA ILE A 84 -17.25 7.48 -8.01
C ILE A 84 -16.54 6.59 -6.99
N ALA A 85 -16.14 5.38 -7.39
CA ALA A 85 -15.42 4.46 -6.50
C ALA A 85 -14.10 5.07 -6.01
N LEU A 86 -13.43 5.88 -6.83
CA LEU A 86 -12.17 6.54 -6.47
C LEU A 86 -12.36 7.74 -5.54
N ARG A 87 -13.41 8.54 -5.77
CA ARG A 87 -13.75 9.68 -4.89
C ARG A 87 -14.20 9.23 -3.51
N TYR A 88 -14.92 8.12 -3.47
CA TYR A 88 -15.47 7.55 -2.25
C TYR A 88 -14.87 6.16 -2.10
N LEU A 89 -13.62 6.03 -1.66
CA LEU A 89 -12.90 4.73 -1.55
C LEU A 89 -13.66 3.65 -0.74
N SER A 90 -14.67 4.04 0.02
CA SER A 90 -15.62 3.17 0.71
C SER A 90 -16.80 2.67 -0.16
N ALA A 91 -16.94 3.12 -1.39
CA ALA A 91 -18.03 2.78 -2.30
C ALA A 91 -17.73 1.49 -3.06
N LEU A 92 -17.45 0.41 -2.33
CA LEU A 92 -17.47 -0.95 -2.88
C LEU A 92 -18.77 -1.21 -3.67
N ILE A 93 -19.87 -0.56 -3.28
CA ILE A 93 -21.17 -0.55 -3.99
C ILE A 93 -21.03 -0.15 -5.46
N ALA A 94 -20.23 0.89 -5.74
CA ALA A 94 -20.00 1.31 -7.12
C ALA A 94 -19.21 0.24 -7.89
N LEU A 95 -18.28 -0.43 -7.23
CA LEU A 95 -17.50 -1.52 -7.83
C LEU A 95 -18.34 -2.80 -8.06
N ASP A 96 -19.43 -2.99 -7.32
CA ASP A 96 -20.33 -4.14 -7.50
C ASP A 96 -20.91 -4.14 -8.95
N ALA A 97 -21.12 -2.96 -9.57
CA ALA A 97 -21.50 -2.84 -10.98
C ALA A 97 -20.51 -3.52 -11.96
N PHE A 98 -19.24 -3.65 -11.58
CA PHE A 98 -18.21 -4.31 -12.37
C PHE A 98 -18.00 -5.78 -11.99
N LEU A 99 -18.18 -6.10 -10.71
CA LEU A 99 -17.64 -7.31 -10.10
C LEU A 99 -18.73 -8.32 -9.75
N ASP A 100 -19.97 -7.88 -9.56
CA ASP A 100 -21.09 -8.72 -9.15
C ASP A 100 -22.26 -8.64 -10.15
N SER A 101 -22.41 -9.69 -10.96
CA SER A 101 -23.52 -9.81 -11.91
C SER A 101 -24.88 -10.02 -11.24
N GLU A 102 -24.90 -10.35 -9.95
CA GLU A 102 -26.13 -10.54 -9.16
C GLU A 102 -26.55 -9.25 -8.45
N CYS A 103 -25.76 -8.17 -8.52
CA CYS A 103 -26.09 -6.88 -7.92
C CYS A 103 -27.35 -6.27 -8.56
N THR A 104 -28.31 -5.87 -7.73
CA THR A 104 -29.58 -5.26 -8.18
C THR A 104 -29.62 -3.74 -8.05
N GLU A 105 -28.68 -3.14 -7.30
CA GLU A 105 -28.67 -1.69 -7.05
C GLU A 105 -28.15 -0.89 -8.23
N THR A 106 -27.24 -1.48 -9.02
CA THR A 106 -26.61 -0.83 -10.18
C THR A 106 -26.61 -1.76 -11.39
N PRO A 107 -26.75 -1.24 -12.62
CA PRO A 107 -26.63 -2.07 -13.81
C PRO A 107 -25.27 -2.74 -13.88
N TYR A 108 -25.25 -4.07 -14.02
CA TYR A 108 -24.01 -4.80 -14.23
C TYR A 108 -23.40 -4.45 -15.60
N VAL A 109 -22.16 -3.95 -15.58
CA VAL A 109 -21.39 -3.59 -16.79
C VAL A 109 -20.08 -4.35 -16.90
N GLY A 110 -19.81 -5.28 -15.98
CA GLY A 110 -18.53 -6.01 -15.91
C GLY A 110 -18.14 -6.80 -17.16
N ASP A 111 -19.11 -7.15 -18.02
CA ASP A 111 -18.87 -7.88 -19.28
C ASP A 111 -18.62 -6.97 -20.48
N THR A 112 -18.97 -5.69 -20.41
CA THR A 112 -18.85 -4.74 -21.52
C THR A 112 -17.63 -3.83 -21.41
N ILE A 113 -17.03 -3.73 -20.23
CA ILE A 113 -15.88 -2.87 -19.99
C ILE A 113 -14.57 -3.41 -20.56
N SER A 114 -13.63 -2.48 -20.79
CA SER A 114 -12.28 -2.85 -21.20
C SER A 114 -11.57 -3.68 -20.13
N ARG A 115 -10.64 -4.53 -20.56
CA ARG A 115 -9.80 -5.33 -19.66
C ARG A 115 -9.03 -4.47 -18.65
N ILE A 116 -8.59 -3.29 -19.08
CA ILE A 116 -7.84 -2.33 -18.25
C ILE A 116 -8.73 -1.77 -17.13
N LEU A 117 -9.94 -1.28 -17.48
CA LEU A 117 -10.91 -0.79 -16.48
C LEU A 117 -11.30 -1.89 -15.49
N LYS A 118 -11.50 -3.12 -15.97
CA LYS A 118 -11.79 -4.27 -15.09
C LYS A 118 -10.63 -4.56 -14.13
N ALA A 119 -9.38 -4.45 -14.59
CA ALA A 119 -8.20 -4.62 -13.74
C ALA A 119 -8.12 -3.51 -12.67
N GLN A 120 -8.41 -2.26 -13.05
CA GLN A 120 -8.46 -1.12 -12.13
C GLN A 120 -9.57 -1.26 -11.09
N ALA A 121 -10.76 -1.75 -11.48
CA ALA A 121 -11.86 -2.04 -10.55
C ALA A 121 -11.45 -3.09 -9.50
N HIS A 122 -10.77 -4.16 -9.92
CA HIS A 122 -10.19 -5.14 -9.00
C HIS A 122 -9.09 -4.52 -8.11
N CYS A 123 -8.24 -3.63 -8.61
CA CYS A 123 -7.29 -2.90 -7.77
C CYS A 123 -7.99 -2.04 -6.71
N CYS A 124 -9.05 -1.33 -7.07
CA CYS A 124 -9.84 -0.51 -6.14
C CYS A 124 -10.47 -1.38 -5.06
N ALA A 125 -11.09 -2.50 -5.45
CA ALA A 125 -11.68 -3.45 -4.50
C ALA A 125 -10.61 -4.00 -3.54
N ALA A 126 -9.43 -4.39 -4.08
CA ALA A 126 -8.31 -4.86 -3.27
C ALA A 126 -7.86 -3.81 -2.24
N LEU A 127 -7.81 -2.53 -2.63
CA LEU A 127 -7.49 -1.41 -1.73
C LEU A 127 -8.56 -1.23 -0.65
N ALA A 128 -9.84 -1.17 -1.03
CA ALA A 128 -10.94 -0.98 -0.11
C ALA A 128 -11.00 -2.11 0.94
N TYR A 129 -10.85 -3.38 0.51
CA TYR A 129 -10.76 -4.50 1.44
C TYR A 129 -9.49 -4.47 2.29
N HIS A 130 -8.36 -4.03 1.74
CA HIS A 130 -7.13 -3.83 2.52
C HIS A 130 -7.34 -2.78 3.62
N GLU A 131 -8.03 -1.67 3.35
CA GLU A 131 -8.36 -0.67 4.38
C GLU A 131 -9.23 -1.26 5.50
N LYS A 132 -10.21 -2.11 5.16
CA LYS A 132 -11.03 -2.84 6.14
C LYS A 132 -10.21 -3.73 7.09
N VAL A 133 -9.10 -4.31 6.63
CA VAL A 133 -8.21 -5.14 7.47
C VAL A 133 -7.64 -4.33 8.63
N PHE A 134 -7.32 -3.05 8.39
CA PHE A 134 -6.69 -2.15 9.36
C PHE A 134 -7.68 -1.22 10.06
N ALA A 135 -8.98 -1.35 9.79
CA ALA A 135 -10.02 -0.53 10.39
C ALA A 135 -10.01 -0.64 11.91
N ILE A 136 -10.06 0.51 12.59
CA ILE A 136 -10.12 0.57 14.06
C ILE A 136 -11.49 0.06 14.55
N PRO A 137 -11.64 -0.34 15.83
CA PRO A 137 -12.91 -0.89 16.32
C PRO A 137 -14.14 -0.01 16.07
N ALA A 138 -14.01 1.32 16.12
CA ALA A 138 -15.10 2.24 15.82
C ALA A 138 -15.53 2.19 14.33
N GLU A 139 -14.58 2.08 13.41
CA GLU A 139 -14.84 1.97 11.97
C GLU A 139 -15.44 0.61 11.61
N ARG A 140 -15.05 -0.45 12.33
CA ARG A 140 -15.60 -1.81 12.11
C ARG A 140 -17.10 -1.88 12.30
N VAL A 141 -17.66 -1.14 13.26
CA VAL A 141 -19.11 -1.08 13.44
C VAL A 141 -19.82 -0.51 12.21
N ALA A 142 -19.23 0.52 11.58
CA ALA A 142 -19.75 1.09 10.35
C ALA A 142 -19.59 0.12 9.16
N ILE A 143 -18.44 -0.55 9.05
CA ILE A 143 -18.18 -1.57 8.03
C ILE A 143 -19.18 -2.73 8.13
N GLU A 144 -19.43 -3.25 9.33
CA GLU A 144 -20.40 -4.32 9.53
C GLU A 144 -21.84 -3.87 9.20
N ALA A 145 -22.21 -2.64 9.53
CA ALA A 145 -23.50 -2.09 9.15
C ALA A 145 -23.64 -1.96 7.63
N GLU A 146 -22.57 -1.54 6.95
CA GLU A 146 -22.48 -1.49 5.50
C GLU A 146 -22.63 -2.90 4.89
N GLU A 147 -21.91 -3.89 5.41
CA GLU A 147 -21.96 -5.27 4.92
C GLU A 147 -23.33 -5.91 5.10
N ARG A 148 -24.01 -5.65 6.23
CA ARG A 148 -25.41 -6.07 6.42
C ARG A 148 -26.35 -5.41 5.43
N ARG A 149 -26.10 -4.14 5.08
CA ARG A 149 -26.94 -3.38 4.16
C ARG A 149 -26.82 -3.90 2.73
N PHE A 150 -25.61 -4.16 2.25
CA PHE A 150 -25.37 -4.55 0.85
C PHE A 150 -25.30 -6.06 0.61
N GLN A 151 -25.16 -6.88 1.66
CA GLN A 151 -25.20 -8.34 1.59
C GLN A 151 -24.27 -8.94 0.52
N ARG A 152 -23.08 -8.35 0.32
CA ARG A 152 -22.15 -8.80 -0.73
C ARG A 152 -21.78 -10.26 -0.55
N LYS A 153 -21.88 -11.03 -1.63
CA LYS A 153 -21.71 -12.50 -1.65
C LYS A 153 -20.39 -12.94 -1.02
N GLU A 154 -19.31 -12.20 -1.29
CA GLU A 154 -17.96 -12.46 -0.79
C GLU A 154 -17.89 -12.36 0.75
N THR A 155 -18.61 -11.39 1.32
CA THR A 155 -18.65 -11.19 2.77
C THR A 155 -19.70 -12.07 3.45
N MET A 156 -20.84 -12.31 2.79
CA MET A 156 -21.92 -13.13 3.34
C MET A 156 -21.50 -14.58 3.57
N GLY A 157 -20.66 -15.14 2.68
CA GLY A 157 -20.10 -16.48 2.86
C GLY A 157 -19.23 -16.63 4.12
N GLN A 158 -18.72 -15.53 4.67
CA GLN A 158 -17.89 -15.51 5.89
C GLN A 158 -18.70 -15.18 7.16
N GLY A 159 -19.95 -14.74 7.01
CA GLY A 159 -20.81 -14.29 8.10
C GLY A 159 -20.61 -12.82 8.46
N VAL A 160 -21.69 -12.17 8.92
CA VAL A 160 -21.65 -10.79 9.41
C VAL A 160 -20.75 -10.70 10.64
N GLY A 161 -19.84 -9.73 10.67
CA GLY A 161 -18.85 -9.61 11.74
C GLY A 161 -17.68 -10.59 11.60
N ALA A 162 -17.41 -11.05 10.37
CA ALA A 162 -16.22 -11.83 10.08
C ALA A 162 -14.95 -11.14 10.61
N PRO A 163 -13.94 -11.90 11.05
CA PRO A 163 -12.70 -11.31 11.55
C PRO A 163 -12.06 -10.46 10.45
N ALA A 164 -11.35 -9.38 10.81
CA ALA A 164 -10.71 -8.49 9.83
C ALA A 164 -9.77 -9.21 8.85
N PHE A 165 -9.22 -10.36 9.25
CA PHE A 165 -8.43 -11.21 8.38
C PHE A 165 -9.23 -11.79 7.20
N ALA A 166 -10.55 -11.91 7.33
CA ALA A 166 -11.43 -12.39 6.28
C ALA A 166 -11.50 -11.40 5.10
N HIS A 167 -11.49 -10.10 5.37
CA HIS A 167 -11.31 -9.04 4.37
C HIS A 167 -9.96 -9.12 3.66
N PHE A 168 -8.90 -9.56 4.35
CA PHE A 168 -7.60 -9.76 3.71
C PHE A 168 -7.64 -10.84 2.63
N VAL A 169 -8.38 -11.93 2.85
CA VAL A 169 -8.57 -12.99 1.85
C VAL A 169 -9.29 -12.46 0.61
N ILE A 170 -10.31 -11.63 0.81
CA ILE A 170 -11.06 -11.01 -0.28
C ILE A 170 -10.13 -10.03 -1.03
N ALA A 171 -9.34 -9.22 -0.31
CA ALA A 171 -8.36 -8.33 -0.91
C ALA A 171 -7.35 -9.09 -1.80
N LEU A 172 -6.84 -10.25 -1.33
CA LEU A 172 -5.95 -11.12 -2.10
C LEU A 172 -6.63 -11.68 -3.37
N HIS A 173 -7.92 -12.02 -3.29
CA HIS A 173 -8.67 -12.46 -4.45
C HIS A 173 -8.71 -11.37 -5.54
N HIS A 174 -9.09 -10.15 -5.19
CA HIS A 174 -9.14 -9.05 -6.15
C HIS A 174 -7.74 -8.68 -6.66
N ALA A 175 -6.72 -8.66 -5.78
CA ALA A 175 -5.34 -8.43 -6.21
C ALA A 175 -4.89 -9.46 -7.25
N ASN A 176 -5.17 -10.75 -7.02
CA ASN A 176 -4.86 -11.81 -7.96
C ASN A 176 -5.60 -11.68 -9.29
N LYS A 177 -6.88 -11.25 -9.26
CA LYS A 177 -7.66 -10.97 -10.47
C LYS A 177 -7.11 -9.79 -11.26
N SER A 178 -6.66 -8.73 -10.58
CA SER A 178 -6.01 -7.60 -11.23
C SER A 178 -4.74 -8.03 -11.99
N VAL A 179 -3.88 -8.84 -11.36
CA VAL A 179 -2.68 -9.39 -12.03
C VAL A 179 -3.07 -10.28 -13.21
N GLN A 180 -4.11 -11.12 -13.06
CA GLN A 180 -4.61 -11.95 -14.17
C GLN A 180 -5.06 -11.08 -15.36
N LEU A 181 -5.63 -9.91 -15.09
CA LEU A 181 -6.04 -8.94 -16.10
C LEU A 181 -4.89 -8.07 -16.63
N GLY A 182 -3.69 -8.19 -16.06
CA GLY A 182 -2.46 -7.58 -16.58
C GLY A 182 -2.05 -6.29 -15.89
N LEU A 183 -2.64 -5.94 -14.75
CA LEU A 183 -2.25 -4.78 -13.95
C LEU A 183 -1.59 -5.24 -12.65
N VAL A 184 -0.33 -4.86 -12.44
CA VAL A 184 0.37 -5.10 -11.18
C VAL A 184 0.57 -3.77 -10.48
N SER A 185 -0.43 -3.30 -9.73
CA SER A 185 -0.28 -2.02 -9.03
C SER A 185 0.47 -2.17 -7.69
N PRO A 186 0.97 -1.07 -7.11
CA PRO A 186 1.58 -1.09 -5.77
C PRO A 186 0.71 -1.71 -4.66
N ILE A 187 -0.62 -1.61 -4.71
CA ILE A 187 -1.49 -2.24 -3.68
C ILE A 187 -1.52 -3.76 -3.85
N VAL A 188 -1.50 -4.24 -5.11
CA VAL A 188 -1.41 -5.66 -5.44
C VAL A 188 -0.11 -6.24 -4.87
N LEU A 189 1.03 -5.59 -5.14
CA LEU A 189 2.32 -6.02 -4.59
C LEU A 189 2.33 -5.97 -3.07
N ARG A 190 1.78 -4.91 -2.46
CA ARG A 190 1.67 -4.79 -1.00
C ARG A 190 0.92 -5.97 -0.38
N LEU A 191 -0.25 -6.32 -0.92
CA LEU A 191 -1.04 -7.47 -0.47
C LEU A 191 -0.29 -8.79 -0.65
N GLY A 192 0.38 -8.98 -1.78
CA GLY A 192 1.20 -10.16 -2.03
C GLY A 192 2.37 -10.30 -1.05
N PHE A 193 3.07 -9.20 -0.73
CA PHE A 193 4.12 -9.19 0.28
C PHE A 193 3.58 -9.40 1.69
N MET A 194 2.43 -8.82 2.03
CA MET A 194 1.77 -9.09 3.31
C MET A 194 1.46 -10.57 3.46
N MET A 195 0.91 -11.21 2.43
CA MET A 195 0.64 -12.65 2.43
C MET A 195 1.91 -13.46 2.67
N ARG A 196 3.02 -13.11 2.00
CA ARG A 196 4.34 -13.73 2.22
C ARG A 196 4.83 -13.59 3.66
N ASN A 197 4.71 -12.40 4.22
CA ASN A 197 5.16 -12.12 5.60
C ASN A 197 4.32 -12.89 6.61
N ILE A 198 3.00 -12.95 6.41
CA ILE A 198 2.07 -13.72 7.26
C ILE A 198 2.44 -15.21 7.21
N GLY A 199 2.60 -15.79 6.01
CA GLY A 199 3.01 -17.20 5.89
C GLY A 199 4.32 -17.49 6.60
N THR A 200 5.33 -16.62 6.42
CA THR A 200 6.63 -16.74 7.11
C THR A 200 6.47 -16.68 8.63
N SER A 201 5.65 -15.75 9.15
CA SER A 201 5.39 -15.60 10.59
C SER A 201 4.67 -16.80 11.21
N LEU A 202 3.91 -17.54 10.41
CA LEU A 202 3.22 -18.76 10.82
C LEU A 202 4.10 -20.02 10.69
N GLY A 203 5.36 -19.86 10.27
CA GLY A 203 6.29 -20.96 10.02
C GLY A 203 5.97 -21.74 8.75
N VAL A 204 5.18 -21.18 7.84
CA VAL A 204 4.83 -21.82 6.56
C VAL A 204 5.99 -21.66 5.59
N ASP A 205 6.51 -22.78 5.10
CA ASP A 205 7.40 -22.76 3.94
C ASP A 205 6.59 -22.49 2.67
N LEU A 206 6.63 -21.24 2.21
CA LEU A 206 5.93 -20.79 1.02
C LEU A 206 6.43 -21.44 -0.27
N THR A 207 7.65 -21.97 -0.26
CA THR A 207 8.21 -22.70 -1.41
C THR A 207 7.64 -24.11 -1.54
N GLN A 208 7.19 -24.71 -0.43
CA GLN A 208 6.67 -26.08 -0.37
C GLN A 208 5.14 -26.16 -0.38
N THR A 209 4.44 -25.06 -0.13
CA THR A 209 2.97 -25.06 -0.04
C THR A 209 2.33 -25.16 -1.42
N VAL A 210 1.85 -26.35 -1.78
CA VAL A 210 1.10 -26.58 -3.04
C VAL A 210 -0.12 -25.65 -3.14
N ARG A 211 -0.78 -25.31 -2.02
CA ARG A 211 -1.93 -24.37 -1.97
C ARG A 211 -1.56 -22.89 -1.92
N SER A 212 -0.30 -22.50 -1.71
CA SER A 212 0.08 -21.09 -1.96
C SER A 212 -0.22 -20.71 -3.41
N ARG A 213 -0.29 -21.70 -4.32
CA ARG A 213 -0.83 -21.55 -5.68
C ARG A 213 -2.31 -21.15 -5.77
N ARG A 214 -3.06 -20.87 -4.70
CA ARG A 214 -4.43 -20.31 -4.81
C ARG A 214 -4.43 -18.95 -5.52
N PHE A 215 -3.32 -18.22 -5.43
CA PHE A 215 -3.13 -16.94 -6.10
C PHE A 215 -1.91 -16.96 -7.04
N PRO A 216 -1.87 -17.82 -8.08
CA PRO A 216 -0.64 -18.03 -8.86
C PRO A 216 -0.19 -16.80 -9.67
N PRO A 217 -1.08 -16.00 -10.30
CA PRO A 217 -0.70 -14.70 -10.86
C PRO A 217 -0.06 -13.78 -9.83
N LEU A 218 -0.68 -13.61 -8.66
CA LEU A 218 -0.15 -12.72 -7.61
C LEU A 218 1.24 -13.16 -7.14
N TRP A 219 1.45 -14.45 -6.88
CA TRP A 219 2.76 -14.96 -6.48
C TRP A 219 3.85 -14.72 -7.51
N ARG A 220 3.54 -14.97 -8.79
CA ARG A 220 4.49 -14.68 -9.88
C ARG A 220 4.87 -13.20 -9.92
N ALA A 221 3.91 -12.30 -9.71
CA ALA A 221 4.19 -10.87 -9.64
C ALA A 221 5.08 -10.50 -8.43
N VAL A 222 4.83 -11.09 -7.26
CA VAL A 222 5.65 -10.89 -6.05
C VAL A 222 7.07 -11.41 -6.26
N ASP A 223 7.24 -12.63 -6.78
CA ASP A 223 8.55 -13.22 -7.03
C ASP A 223 9.33 -12.45 -8.10
N GLN A 224 8.64 -12.00 -9.15
CA GLN A 224 9.22 -11.12 -10.16
C GLN A 224 9.72 -9.83 -9.52
N ARG A 225 8.91 -9.20 -8.67
CA ARG A 225 9.33 -7.97 -7.97
C ARG A 225 10.51 -8.22 -7.05
N LEU A 226 10.55 -9.34 -6.32
CA LEU A 226 11.69 -9.68 -5.47
C LEU A 226 13.00 -9.83 -6.27
N LYS A 227 12.95 -10.46 -7.44
CA LYS A 227 14.11 -10.57 -8.34
C LYS A 227 14.61 -9.19 -8.77
N GLU A 228 13.70 -8.28 -9.13
CA GLU A 228 14.04 -6.90 -9.48
C GLU A 228 14.72 -6.18 -8.30
N ILE A 229 14.15 -6.27 -7.10
CA ILE A 229 14.73 -5.68 -5.88
C ILE A 229 16.14 -6.21 -5.62
N CYS A 230 16.34 -7.53 -5.71
CA CYS A 230 17.65 -8.14 -5.55
C CYS A 230 18.65 -7.67 -6.61
N ALA A 231 18.23 -7.57 -7.88
CA ALA A 231 19.09 -7.08 -8.95
C ALA A 231 19.48 -5.61 -8.74
N GLU A 232 18.54 -4.76 -8.34
CA GLU A 232 18.79 -3.36 -8.01
C GLU A 232 19.76 -3.21 -6.83
N GLU A 233 19.57 -4.00 -5.78
CA GLU A 233 20.46 -4.00 -4.61
C GLU A 233 21.86 -4.48 -4.98
N TRP A 234 21.98 -5.51 -5.81
CA TRP A 234 23.27 -5.98 -6.31
C TRP A 234 23.99 -4.90 -7.13
N ILE A 235 23.27 -4.15 -7.97
CA ILE A 235 23.83 -3.01 -8.71
C ILE A 235 24.32 -1.92 -7.73
N LYS A 236 23.54 -1.61 -6.68
CA LYS A 236 23.90 -0.64 -5.65
C LYS A 236 25.17 -1.06 -4.90
N GLN A 237 25.22 -2.32 -4.45
CA GLN A 237 26.39 -2.89 -3.76
C GLN A 237 27.62 -2.93 -4.67
N SER A 238 27.46 -3.28 -5.95
CA SER A 238 28.54 -3.26 -6.93
C SER A 238 29.11 -1.86 -7.15
N LYS A 239 28.25 -0.83 -7.21
CA LYS A 239 28.69 0.58 -7.28
C LYS A 239 29.40 1.00 -6.00
N ALA A 240 28.89 0.61 -4.84
CA ALA A 240 29.52 0.90 -3.55
C ALA A 240 30.88 0.22 -3.39
N ALA A 241 31.04 -1.01 -3.89
CA ALA A 241 32.30 -1.75 -3.85
C ALA A 241 33.37 -1.16 -4.79
N ARG A 242 32.96 -0.62 -5.96
CA ARG A 242 33.88 0.00 -6.92
C ARG A 242 34.49 1.31 -6.42
N ASP A 243 33.72 2.13 -5.70
CA ASP A 243 34.23 3.34 -5.04
C ASP A 243 33.54 3.57 -3.68
N PRO A 244 34.05 2.93 -2.60
CA PRO A 244 33.49 3.10 -1.26
C PRO A 244 33.58 4.53 -0.75
N ALA A 245 34.51 5.35 -1.26
CA ALA A 245 34.67 6.73 -0.84
C ALA A 245 33.63 7.65 -1.51
N ALA A 246 33.39 7.51 -2.82
CA ALA A 246 32.31 8.22 -3.50
C ALA A 246 30.94 7.81 -2.98
N TYR A 247 30.73 6.51 -2.71
CA TYR A 247 29.47 6.05 -2.11
C TYR A 247 29.26 6.65 -0.71
N ARG A 248 30.27 6.60 0.17
CA ARG A 248 30.19 7.25 1.49
C ARG A 248 29.97 8.76 1.40
N ARG A 249 30.60 9.44 0.44
CA ARG A 249 30.33 10.86 0.16
C ARG A 249 28.89 11.08 -0.27
N ALA A 250 28.38 10.33 -1.24
CA ALA A 250 27.00 10.42 -1.69
C ALA A 250 26.02 10.22 -0.52
N VAL A 251 26.21 9.17 0.28
CA VAL A 251 25.43 8.89 1.50
C VAL A 251 25.56 10.02 2.54
N ALA A 252 26.76 10.56 2.76
CA ALA A 252 26.98 11.66 3.71
C ALA A 252 26.35 12.99 3.27
N TYR A 253 26.34 13.28 1.96
CA TYR A 253 25.59 14.41 1.40
C TYR A 253 24.08 14.22 1.55
N THR A 254 23.59 12.97 1.53
CA THR A 254 22.19 12.66 1.88
C THR A 254 21.86 12.86 3.36
N GLY A 255 22.86 12.80 4.24
CA GLY A 255 22.68 12.74 5.69
C GLY A 255 22.66 14.07 6.44
N ARG A 256 23.02 15.21 5.81
CA ARG A 256 23.13 16.50 6.52
C ARG A 256 22.16 17.60 6.08
N SER A 257 21.41 17.42 5.01
CA SER A 257 20.23 18.24 4.72
C SER A 257 19.16 17.36 4.08
N GLY A 258 18.20 16.90 4.89
CA GLY A 258 17.16 15.97 4.48
C GLY A 258 16.12 16.55 3.51
N LYS A 259 16.52 16.94 2.29
CA LYS A 259 15.55 17.31 1.22
C LYS A 259 15.91 16.92 -0.22
N ARG A 260 17.13 16.50 -0.61
CA ARG A 260 17.39 16.19 -2.03
C ARG A 260 18.43 15.10 -2.27
N CYS A 261 18.15 13.87 -1.81
CA CYS A 261 18.92 12.73 -2.29
C CYS A 261 18.04 11.60 -2.80
N GLY A 262 18.24 11.30 -4.09
CA GLY A 262 17.69 10.19 -4.85
C GLY A 262 16.21 10.32 -5.12
N HIS A 263 15.82 10.79 -6.32
CA HIS A 263 14.41 10.81 -6.72
C HIS A 263 13.72 9.44 -6.58
N ASP A 264 14.47 8.33 -6.60
CA ASP A 264 13.90 6.97 -6.50
C ASP A 264 14.05 6.24 -5.16
N TRP A 265 14.99 6.62 -4.28
CA TRP A 265 15.21 5.84 -3.04
C TRP A 265 14.03 5.87 -2.06
N PRO A 266 13.36 7.02 -1.83
CA PRO A 266 12.15 7.06 -1.00
C PRO A 266 10.94 6.35 -1.59
N ARG A 267 10.83 6.30 -2.93
CA ARG A 267 9.78 5.52 -3.65
C ARG A 267 10.01 4.03 -3.48
N HIS A 268 11.26 3.60 -3.69
CA HIS A 268 11.64 2.20 -3.61
C HIS A 268 11.52 1.63 -2.18
N LYS A 269 11.77 2.42 -1.11
CA LYS A 269 11.62 1.94 0.29
C LYS A 269 10.19 1.47 0.59
N ARG A 270 9.15 2.09 0.02
CA ARG A 270 7.75 1.71 0.30
C ARG A 270 7.34 0.41 -0.37
N ILE A 271 7.87 0.14 -1.55
CA ILE A 271 7.60 -1.10 -2.31
C ILE A 271 8.50 -2.25 -1.81
N CYS A 272 9.71 -1.93 -1.35
CA CYS A 272 10.77 -2.92 -1.11
C CYS A 272 11.04 -3.18 0.38
N LYS A 273 10.44 -2.37 1.27
CA LYS A 273 10.21 -2.69 2.68
C LYS A 273 8.70 -2.62 3.01
N PRO A 274 7.86 -3.51 2.45
CA PRO A 274 6.41 -3.51 2.64
C PRO A 274 5.92 -3.87 4.05
N GLY A 275 6.74 -3.67 5.10
CA GLY A 275 6.42 -3.97 6.50
C GLY A 275 6.49 -2.78 7.46
N SER A 276 6.72 -1.55 6.98
CA SER A 276 6.96 -0.39 7.86
C SER A 276 5.73 0.49 8.12
N VAL A 277 4.53 0.11 7.65
CA VAL A 277 3.31 0.92 7.79
C VAL A 277 2.19 0.07 8.38
N GLY A 278 2.04 0.17 9.71
CA GLY A 278 1.08 -0.57 10.52
C GLY A 278 1.62 -1.92 10.98
N GLU A 279 1.56 -2.20 12.28
CA GLU A 279 1.68 -3.58 12.75
C GLU A 279 0.54 -4.38 12.11
N LEU A 280 0.87 -5.54 11.53
CA LEU A 280 -0.16 -6.48 11.08
C LEU A 280 -1.09 -6.75 12.27
N PRO A 281 -2.42 -6.77 12.08
CA PRO A 281 -3.33 -7.15 13.15
C PRO A 281 -2.87 -8.50 13.70
N SER A 282 -2.75 -8.61 15.03
CA SER A 282 -2.30 -9.83 15.67
C SER A 282 -3.16 -11.01 15.21
N ILE A 283 -2.56 -11.95 14.48
CA ILE A 283 -3.24 -13.11 13.93
C ILE A 283 -3.29 -14.16 15.03
N THR A 284 -4.37 -14.14 15.81
CA THR A 284 -4.62 -15.10 16.90
C THR A 284 -6.03 -15.70 16.78
N GLY A 285 -6.20 -16.91 17.33
CA GLY A 285 -7.50 -17.57 17.40
C GLY A 285 -8.14 -17.80 16.02
N PRO A 286 -9.40 -17.39 15.79
CA PRO A 286 -10.09 -17.60 14.51
C PRO A 286 -9.35 -17.04 13.28
N ALA A 287 -8.61 -15.93 13.45
CA ALA A 287 -7.82 -15.36 12.37
C ALA A 287 -6.62 -16.25 12.00
N GLU A 288 -6.02 -16.93 12.97
CA GLU A 288 -4.92 -17.87 12.73
C GLU A 288 -5.41 -19.11 11.99
N SER A 289 -6.55 -19.69 12.39
CA SER A 289 -7.16 -20.81 11.66
C SER A 289 -7.48 -20.43 10.22
N LEU A 290 -8.04 -19.22 9.99
CA LEU A 290 -8.32 -18.74 8.65
C LEU A 290 -7.04 -18.51 7.83
N ALA A 291 -6.01 -17.93 8.45
CA ALA A 291 -4.70 -17.76 7.82
C ALA A 291 -4.08 -19.10 7.46
N ARG A 292 -4.06 -20.06 8.39
CA ARG A 292 -3.60 -21.42 8.15
C ARG A 292 -4.39 -22.08 7.02
N GLY A 293 -5.71 -21.95 6.97
CA GLY A 293 -6.52 -22.46 5.85
C GLY A 293 -6.16 -21.91 4.46
N ILE A 294 -5.55 -20.72 4.38
CA ILE A 294 -5.01 -20.19 3.11
C ILE A 294 -3.72 -20.93 2.71
N PHE A 295 -2.93 -21.34 3.70
CA PHE A 295 -1.61 -21.95 3.53
C PHE A 295 -1.61 -23.48 3.67
N GLU A 296 -2.66 -24.08 4.21
CA GLU A 296 -2.75 -25.52 4.50
C GLU A 296 -2.57 -26.31 3.21
N LEU A 297 -1.56 -27.18 3.19
CA LEU A 297 -1.34 -28.18 2.17
C LEU A 297 -2.66 -28.87 1.90
N GLY A 298 -3.12 -28.86 0.65
CA GLY A 298 -4.19 -29.75 0.28
C GLY A 298 -3.69 -31.15 0.54
N ASP A 299 -4.47 -31.92 1.30
CA ASP A 299 -4.42 -33.37 1.25
C ASP A 299 -4.22 -33.71 -0.22
N SER A 300 -3.11 -34.39 -0.52
CA SER A 300 -2.67 -34.74 -1.85
C SER A 300 -3.88 -35.26 -2.62
N VAL A 301 -4.40 -34.44 -3.53
CA VAL A 301 -5.32 -34.94 -4.54
C VAL A 301 -4.41 -35.78 -5.42
N ASP A 302 -4.38 -37.08 -5.14
CA ASP A 302 -3.71 -38.08 -5.96
C ASP A 302 -4.25 -37.93 -7.38
N GLY A 303 -3.49 -37.21 -8.19
CA GLY A 303 -3.85 -36.81 -9.55
C GLY A 303 -2.57 -36.88 -10.37
N GLU A 304 -2.46 -37.99 -11.06
CA GLU A 304 -1.41 -38.38 -12.01
C GLU A 304 -1.14 -37.27 -13.06
N ASP A 305 0.08 -37.32 -13.62
CA ASP A 305 0.60 -36.49 -14.72
C ASP A 305 1.13 -35.08 -14.41
N ALA A 306 2.46 -35.00 -14.19
CA ALA A 306 3.36 -34.35 -15.14
C ALA A 306 4.82 -34.40 -14.64
N ASP A 307 5.64 -35.19 -15.34
CA ASP A 307 7.10 -35.19 -15.29
C ASP A 307 7.67 -33.78 -15.59
N HIS A 308 8.39 -33.19 -14.65
CA HIS A 308 9.60 -32.39 -14.89
C HIS A 308 10.23 -31.92 -13.57
N ALA A 309 11.23 -32.69 -13.10
CA ALA A 309 12.06 -32.32 -11.95
C ALA A 309 13.36 -31.63 -12.40
N PRO A 310 13.75 -30.48 -11.80
CA PRO A 310 15.14 -30.02 -11.78
C PRO A 310 15.86 -30.44 -10.48
N PRO A 311 17.21 -30.51 -10.49
CA PRO A 311 17.99 -31.12 -9.42
C PRO A 311 18.23 -30.20 -8.21
N SER A 312 18.32 -30.85 -7.06
CA SER A 312 18.60 -30.31 -5.73
C SER A 312 20.09 -29.99 -5.54
N VAL A 313 20.39 -28.88 -4.86
CA VAL A 313 21.73 -28.56 -4.33
C VAL A 313 21.59 -28.18 -2.85
N ALA A 314 22.37 -28.86 -2.01
CA ALA A 314 22.42 -28.70 -0.56
C ALA A 314 23.65 -27.89 -0.11
N GLY A 315 23.57 -27.22 1.04
CA GLY A 315 24.74 -26.79 1.81
C GLY A 315 24.55 -25.55 2.70
N PRO A 316 24.84 -25.61 4.02
CA PRO A 316 24.46 -24.60 5.03
C PRO A 316 25.63 -23.69 5.48
N SER A 317 25.35 -22.63 6.26
CA SER A 317 26.32 -22.04 7.19
C SER A 317 25.69 -21.13 8.25
N GLU A 318 25.97 -21.44 9.53
CA GLU A 318 25.75 -20.62 10.73
C GLU A 318 26.90 -19.61 10.94
N SER A 319 26.64 -18.45 11.59
CA SER A 319 27.55 -17.84 12.61
C SER A 319 27.00 -16.53 13.23
N THR A 320 26.80 -16.56 14.55
CA THR A 320 27.22 -15.63 15.65
C THR A 320 27.08 -14.09 15.57
N THR A 321 26.33 -13.55 16.56
CA THR A 321 26.56 -12.42 17.51
C THR A 321 27.61 -11.34 17.18
N ASP A 322 27.28 -10.05 17.24
CA ASP A 322 27.32 -9.17 18.44
C ASP A 322 27.23 -7.68 18.04
N ASP A 323 26.90 -6.86 19.04
CA ASP A 323 27.17 -5.45 19.26
C ASP A 323 26.26 -4.31 18.74
N ARG A 324 26.01 -3.43 19.73
CA ARG A 324 25.09 -2.31 19.83
C ARG A 324 25.61 -1.05 19.13
N ASP A 325 24.70 -0.26 18.58
CA ASP A 325 24.87 1.19 18.45
C ASP A 325 23.56 1.90 18.81
N GLU A 326 23.63 2.74 19.84
CA GLU A 326 22.52 3.54 20.36
C GLU A 326 22.07 4.61 19.35
N ALA A 327 20.77 4.66 19.08
CA ALA A 327 20.16 5.73 18.29
C ALA A 327 20.13 7.05 19.09
N PRO A 328 20.43 8.21 18.47
CA PRO A 328 20.61 9.49 19.17
C PRO A 328 19.32 10.16 19.68
N PHE A 329 18.17 9.50 19.60
CA PHE A 329 16.89 10.05 20.06
C PHE A 329 16.06 8.98 20.79
N LYS A 330 15.62 9.31 22.00
CA LYS A 330 14.75 8.43 22.80
C LYS A 330 13.31 8.54 22.30
N LEU A 331 12.89 7.61 21.44
CA LEU A 331 11.48 7.44 21.11
C LEU A 331 10.73 6.97 22.36
N ARG A 332 9.55 7.56 22.60
CA ARG A 332 8.65 7.11 23.66
C ARG A 332 7.55 6.21 23.09
N PRO A 333 7.02 5.26 23.89
CA PRO A 333 5.79 4.56 23.55
C PRO A 333 4.67 5.56 23.20
N ALA A 334 3.78 5.18 22.28
CA ALA A 334 2.71 6.06 21.81
C ALA A 334 1.86 6.58 22.98
N GLY A 335 1.85 7.90 23.18
CA GLY A 335 1.11 8.58 24.26
C GLY A 335 0.08 9.58 23.73
N SER A 336 -0.42 10.44 24.61
CA SER A 336 -1.27 11.57 24.21
C SER A 336 -0.50 12.49 23.26
N GLY A 337 -1.15 12.91 22.17
CA GLY A 337 -0.53 13.74 21.13
C GLY A 337 0.00 15.06 21.70
N GLN A 338 1.28 15.31 21.49
CA GLN A 338 1.94 16.59 21.78
C GLN A 338 2.02 17.41 20.49
N PHE A 339 1.94 18.74 20.59
CA PHE A 339 2.11 19.62 19.44
C PHE A 339 3.05 20.79 19.75
N ILE A 340 3.73 21.27 18.71
CA ILE A 340 4.46 22.54 18.73
C ILE A 340 4.05 23.39 17.53
N ASP A 341 3.94 24.69 17.75
CA ASP A 341 3.79 25.67 16.68
C ASP A 341 5.16 26.30 16.37
N SER A 342 5.58 26.23 15.12
CA SER A 342 6.79 26.88 14.62
C SER A 342 6.41 28.01 13.68
N PRO A 343 7.00 29.21 13.77
CA PRO A 343 6.71 30.28 12.82
C PRO A 343 7.10 29.85 11.40
N ALA A 344 6.21 30.10 10.43
CA ALA A 344 6.48 29.82 9.03
C ALA A 344 7.48 30.86 8.48
N PRO A 345 8.61 30.44 7.88
CA PRO A 345 9.48 31.37 7.19
C PRO A 345 8.69 32.10 6.09
N HIS A 346 8.79 33.43 6.04
CA HIS A 346 8.18 34.31 5.03
C HIS A 346 6.64 34.50 5.07
N ALA A 347 5.95 34.06 6.12
CA ALA A 347 4.53 34.39 6.31
C ALA A 347 4.34 35.18 7.62
N PRO A 348 4.22 36.52 7.58
CA PRO A 348 3.94 37.33 8.77
C PRO A 348 2.62 36.85 9.42
N GLY A 349 2.71 36.19 10.57
CA GLY A 349 1.57 35.63 11.30
C GLY A 349 1.23 34.16 11.02
N GLY A 350 1.95 33.48 10.12
CA GLY A 350 1.75 32.05 9.84
C GLY A 350 2.52 31.15 10.81
N SER A 351 1.89 30.08 11.29
CA SER A 351 2.57 29.01 12.05
C SER A 351 2.34 27.63 11.41
N ILE A 352 3.37 26.79 11.49
CA ILE A 352 3.32 25.37 11.14
C ILE A 352 3.16 24.59 12.45
N ARG A 353 2.03 23.91 12.59
CA ARG A 353 1.75 23.03 13.73
C ARG A 353 2.25 21.62 13.44
N LEU A 354 3.18 21.15 14.26
CA LEU A 354 3.68 19.77 14.24
C LEU A 354 3.03 19.00 15.38
N THR A 355 2.28 17.94 15.08
CA THR A 355 1.66 17.05 16.08
C THR A 355 2.33 15.68 16.04
N THR A 356 2.71 15.14 17.20
CA THR A 356 3.33 13.81 17.33
C THR A 356 2.92 13.15 18.64
N ASN A 357 2.77 11.83 18.61
CA ASN A 357 2.48 10.99 19.76
C ASN A 357 3.68 10.11 20.17
N THR A 358 4.83 10.25 19.50
CA THR A 358 6.00 9.37 19.65
C THR A 358 7.31 10.11 19.97
N LEU A 359 7.40 11.41 19.68
CA LEU A 359 8.53 12.24 20.08
C LEU A 359 8.29 12.84 21.46
N ASP A 360 9.34 12.86 22.28
CA ASP A 360 9.29 13.50 23.58
C ASP A 360 9.39 15.03 23.48
N ALA A 361 8.99 15.72 24.56
CA ALA A 361 8.94 17.18 24.62
C ALA A 361 10.32 17.86 24.51
N GLU A 362 11.43 17.15 24.78
CA GLU A 362 12.79 17.67 24.59
C GLU A 362 13.18 17.64 23.12
N THR A 363 12.89 16.54 22.42
CA THR A 363 13.07 16.44 20.96
C THR A 363 12.26 17.50 20.21
N LEU A 364 10.99 17.71 20.59
CA LEU A 364 10.16 18.77 20.03
C LEU A 364 10.71 20.18 20.31
N ARG A 365 11.24 20.43 21.51
CA ARG A 365 11.92 21.69 21.83
C ARG A 365 13.17 21.91 20.99
N ASN A 366 13.95 20.87 20.73
CA ASN A 366 15.15 20.94 19.90
C ASN A 366 14.81 21.24 18.43
N ILE A 367 13.74 20.64 17.89
CA ILE A 367 13.22 20.95 16.56
C ILE A 367 12.81 22.43 16.46
N ARG A 368 12.07 22.94 17.45
CA ARG A 368 11.65 24.35 17.50
C ARG A 368 12.84 25.31 17.57
N LYS A 369 13.85 25.02 18.41
CA LYS A 369 15.08 25.82 18.52
C LYS A 369 15.85 25.86 17.19
N HIS A 370 15.96 24.72 16.52
CA HIS A 370 16.61 24.65 15.20
C HIS A 370 15.82 25.41 14.11
N ALA A 371 14.49 25.40 14.17
CA ALA A 371 13.66 26.19 13.26
C ALA A 371 13.89 27.70 13.46
N HIS A 372 13.98 28.16 14.72
CA HIS A 372 14.29 29.57 15.03
C HIS A 372 15.69 29.99 14.57
N MET A 373 16.71 29.15 14.75
CA MET A 373 18.09 29.45 14.29
C MET A 373 18.23 29.56 12.77
N ARG A 374 17.26 29.08 12.00
CA ARG A 374 17.25 29.20 10.52
C ARG A 374 16.42 30.37 10.01
N ALA A 375 15.59 30.96 10.87
CA ALA A 375 14.67 32.04 10.51
C ALA A 375 15.21 33.44 10.83
N GLY A 376 16.30 33.54 11.59
CA GLY A 376 17.10 34.77 11.77
C GLY A 376 18.42 34.62 11.04
#